data_AF-A0A842D6Q8-F1
#
_entry.id   AF-A0A842D6Q8-F1
#
_cell.length_a   1.000
_cell.length_b   1.000
_cell.length_c   1.000
_cell.angle_alpha   90.00
_cell.angle_beta   90.00
_cell.angle_gamma   90.00
#
_symmetry.space_group_name_H-M   'P 1'
#
loop_
_entity.id
_entity.type
_entity.pdbx_description
1 polymer ?
#
loop_
_entity_poly.entity_id
_entity_poly.type
_entity_poly.pdbx_seq_one_letter_code
_entity_poly.pdbx_strand_id
1 'polypeptide(L)' 'MDIKKASEITTPSAIRLIYGDPGKGKTSTIGFMPGRTLVIGIDGTSSVLKGKDNIDIVDMH' A
#
# COMPACT_ATOMS: atom_id res chain seq x y z
N MET A 1 -24.99 -1.72 -8.06
CA MET A 1 -23.98 -2.80 -8.10
C MET A 1 -23.28 -2.65 -9.44
N ASP A 2 -22.00 -2.27 -9.45
CA ASP A 2 -21.24 -2.15 -10.69
C ASP A 2 -20.46 -3.45 -10.92
N ILE A 3 -20.83 -4.21 -11.95
CA ILE A 3 -20.16 -5.45 -12.33
C ILE A 3 -19.28 -5.11 -13.53
N LYS A 4 -17.97 -5.06 -13.31
CA LYS A 4 -16.99 -4.79 -14.36
C LYS A 4 -16.37 -6.10 -14.85
N LYS A 5 -16.29 -6.30 -16.17
CA LYS A 5 -15.68 -7.51 -16.73
C LYS A 5 -14.16 -7.46 -16.57
N ALA A 6 -13.57 -8.55 -16.09
CA ALA A 6 -12.11 -8.65 -15.93
C ALA A 6 -11.35 -8.43 -17.26
N SER A 7 -11.97 -8.76 -18.39
CA SER A 7 -11.43 -8.53 -19.75
C SER A 7 -11.30 -7.05 -20.13
N GLU A 8 -11.92 -6.14 -19.38
CA GLU A 8 -11.93 -4.70 -19.65
C GLU A 8 -10.90 -3.93 -18.78
N ILE A 9 -10.10 -4.66 -17.99
CA ILE A 9 -9.03 -4.07 -17.17
C ILE A 9 -7.81 -3.85 -18.07
N THR A 10 -7.59 -2.61 -18.50
CA THR A 10 -6.56 -2.23 -19.47
C THR A 10 -5.26 -1.70 -18.86
N THR A 11 -5.27 -1.35 -17.57
CA THR A 11 -4.10 -0.77 -16.89
C THR A 11 -3.35 -1.86 -16.13
N PRO A 12 -2.10 -2.19 -16.51
CA PRO A 12 -1.26 -2.98 -15.64
C PRO A 12 -0.80 -2.08 -14.49
N SER A 13 -1.55 -2.07 -13.39
CA SER A 13 -0.96 -1.73 -12.10
C SER A 13 0.11 -2.80 -11.83
N ALA A 14 1.38 -2.43 -11.91
CA ALA A 14 2.46 -3.38 -11.63
C ALA A 14 2.29 -3.92 -10.20
N ILE A 15 2.04 -5.22 -10.07
CA ILE A 15 1.98 -5.87 -8.76
C ILE A 15 3.42 -6.09 -8.31
N ARG A 16 3.77 -5.52 -7.15
CA ARG A 16 5.07 -5.72 -6.52
C ARG A 16 4.90 -6.33 -5.14
N LEU A 17 5.74 -7.31 -4.83
CA LEU A 17 5.82 -7.93 -3.50
C LEU A 17 7.11 -7.46 -2.82
N ILE A 18 6.98 -6.78 -1.69
CA ILE A 18 8.10 -6.41 -0.82
C ILE A 18 8.08 -7.37 0.39
N TYR A 19 9.10 -8.23 0.52
CA TYR A 19 9.18 -9.26 1.56
C TYR A 19 10.54 -9.24 2.27
N GLY A 20 10.61 -9.85 3.45
CA GLY A 20 11.81 -9.90 4.30
C GLY A 20 11.46 -10.00 5.80
N ASP A 21 12.47 -10.14 6.66
CA ASP A 21 12.28 -10.31 8.11
C ASP A 21 11.69 -9.07 8.80
N PRO A 22 11.06 -9.21 9.98
CA PRO A 22 10.66 -8.08 10.82
C PRO A 22 11.82 -7.08 11.04
N GLY A 23 11.51 -5.79 11.05
CA GLY A 23 12.52 -4.74 11.26
C GLY A 23 13.43 -4.43 10.05
N LYS A 24 13.29 -5.10 8.90
CA LYS A 24 14.11 -4.83 7.70
C LYS A 24 13.62 -3.66 6.82
N GLY A 25 12.78 -2.77 7.38
CA GLY A 25 12.33 -1.56 6.69
C GLY A 25 11.24 -1.75 5.63
N LYS A 26 10.59 -2.93 5.55
CA LYS A 26 9.52 -3.20 4.56
C LYS A 26 8.44 -2.12 4.53
N THR A 27 7.81 -1.87 5.68
CA THR A 27 6.78 -0.85 5.83
C THR A 27 7.35 0.55 5.61
N SER A 28 8.58 0.80 6.07
CA SER A 28 9.27 2.08 5.86
C SER A 28 9.55 2.39 4.39
N THR A 29 9.82 1.38 3.55
CA THR A 29 10.06 1.54 2.10
C THR A 29 8.86 2.16 1.39
N ILE A 30 7.63 1.87 1.85
CA ILE A 30 6.40 2.49 1.32
C ILE A 30 6.47 4.02 1.47
N GLY A 31 7.07 4.50 2.56
CA GLY A 31 7.30 5.91 2.87
C GLY A 31 8.14 6.69 1.86
N PHE A 32 8.83 6.00 0.94
CA PHE A 32 9.70 6.61 -0.07
C PHE A 32 9.13 6.44 -1.49
N MET A 33 7.97 5.80 -1.64
CA MET A 33 7.32 5.68 -2.94
C MET A 33 6.79 7.05 -3.40
N PRO A 34 7.06 7.46 -4.65
CA PRO A 34 6.59 8.73 -5.17
C PRO A 34 5.08 8.71 -5.41
N GLY A 35 4.44 9.87 -5.33
CA GLY A 35 3.01 10.05 -5.58
C GLY A 35 2.13 9.90 -4.33
N ARG A 36 0.81 9.86 -4.55
CA ARG A 36 -0.17 9.60 -3.48
C ARG A 36 -0.31 8.10 -3.28
N THR A 37 -0.14 7.66 -2.04
CA THR A 37 -0.14 6.24 -1.67
C THR A 37 -1.27 5.95 -0.70
N LEU A 38 -2.10 4.95 -1.03
CA LEU A 38 -3.09 4.38 -0.11
C LEU A 38 -2.51 3.10 0.49
N VAL A 39 -2.33 3.08 1.81
CA VAL A 39 -1.89 1.89 2.56
C VAL A 39 -3.09 1.24 3.21
N ILE A 40 -3.30 -0.04 2.92
CA ILE A 40 -4.29 -0.87 3.60
C ILE A 40 -3.58 -1.57 4.75
N GLY A 41 -3.82 -1.11 5.98
CA GLY A 41 -3.22 -1.64 7.20
C GLY A 41 -3.94 -2.91 7.65
N ILE A 42 -3.30 -4.07 7.47
CA ILE A 42 -3.82 -5.38 7.93
C ILE A 42 -3.18 -5.79 9.26
N ASP A 43 -1.92 -5.40 9.51
CA ASP A 43 -1.11 -5.90 10.64
C ASP A 43 -0.84 -4.85 11.74
N GLY A 44 -1.43 -3.66 11.65
CA GLY A 44 -1.28 -2.58 12.63
C GLY A 44 0.12 -1.93 12.68
N THR A 45 1.01 -2.19 11.71
CA THR A 45 2.38 -1.63 11.70
C THR A 45 2.50 -0.23 11.06
N SER A 46 1.37 0.43 10.79
CA SER A 46 1.30 1.73 10.10
C SER A 46 1.96 2.90 10.86
N SER A 47 2.25 2.74 12.16
CA SER A 47 2.89 3.75 13.01
C SER A 47 4.25 4.25 12.49
N VAL A 48 4.99 3.42 11.75
CA VAL A 48 6.29 3.80 11.15
C VAL A 48 6.17 4.80 10.00
N LEU A 49 4.94 5.06 9.52
CA LEU A 49 4.63 6.01 8.44
C LEU A 49 4.17 7.37 8.98
N LYS A 50 4.25 7.60 10.29
CA LYS A 50 3.84 8.86 10.92
C LYS A 50 4.53 10.07 10.28
N GLY A 51 3.73 11.10 9.96
CA GLY A 51 4.22 12.38 9.40
C GLY A 51 4.49 12.37 7.90
N LYS A 52 4.04 11.35 7.16
CA LYS A 52 4.13 11.29 5.70
C LYS A 52 2.90 11.94 5.05
N ASP A 53 3.07 13.14 4.50
CA ASP A 53 1.97 13.95 3.93
C ASP A 53 1.33 13.33 2.67
N ASN A 54 2.01 12.40 2.01
CA ASN A 54 1.56 11.78 0.76
C ASN A 54 0.94 10.39 0.94
N ILE A 55 0.69 9.98 2.19
CA ILE A 55 0.23 8.63 2.53
C ILE A 55 -1.06 8.70 3.34
N ASP A 56 -2.09 8.08 2.79
CA ASP A 56 -3.34 7.81 3.49
C ASP A 56 -3.34 6.36 3.97
N ILE A 57 -3.80 6.11 5.21
CA ILE A 57 -3.89 4.78 5.80
C ILE A 57 -5.36 4.45 6.03
N VAL A 58 -5.78 3.29 5.52
CA VAL A 58 -7.07 2.67 5.85
C VAL A 58 -6.78 1.39 6.62
N ASP A 59 -7.16 1.37 7.89
CA ASP A 59 -7.06 0.17 8.72
C ASP A 59 -8.34 -0.66 8.56
N MET A 60 -8.17 -1.97 8.34
CA MET A 60 -9.28 -2.92 8.27
C MET A 60 -9.45 -3.57 9.65
N HIS A 61 -10.26 -2.94 10.51
CA HIS A 61 -10.67 -3.50 11.80
C HIS A 61 -11.93 -4.38 11.65
#